data_AF-A0A834H5M2-F1
#
_entry.id   AF-A0A834H5M2-F1
#
_cell.length_a   1.000
_cell.length_b   1.000
_cell.length_c   1.000
_cell.angle_alpha   90.00
_cell.angle_beta   90.00
_cell.angle_gamma   90.00
#
_symmetry.space_group_name_H-M   'P 1'
#
loop_
_entity.id
_entity.type
_entity.pdbx_description
1 polymer ?
#
loop_
_entity_poly.entity_id
_entity_poly.type
_entity_poly.pdbx_seq_one_letter_code
_entity_poly.pdbx_strand_id
1 'polypeptide(L)'
;MAVYGNNPSFLISLFAFFIFSSHTHFDICNACESEVEDETPFAYLEGTGRGPSKWGQLNPLWQACEKGKLQSPIDFPDQRVQVVRDLGELKRDYNPAHATIQNRGHDVTVRWKEDAGKIIINGIDFKLLRCHWHSPSEHTFNGTRYNLELHVIHMSSNGKIAVIGITYKYGPPDPFLAKLSRHISSIGKEEKDIGIVNPDDIKFGSRKYYRYIGSLTTPPCTEGVIWTIVEEVRTVSREQVQALRDAVDDGFEANARPTQQLGGRPILLYDPHVKDGSK
;
A
#
# COMPACT_ATOMS: atom_id res chain seq x y z
N MET A 1 0.85 -88.96 1.32
CA MET A 1 0.35 -87.73 0.69
C MET A 1 0.83 -86.54 1.50
N ALA A 2 1.44 -85.58 0.79
CA ALA A 2 1.72 -84.18 1.14
C ALA A 2 2.38 -83.83 2.50
N VAL A 3 3.51 -83.15 2.36
CA VAL A 3 4.48 -82.68 3.35
C VAL A 3 3.97 -81.45 4.10
N TYR A 4 4.12 -81.43 5.43
CA TYR A 4 4.01 -80.23 6.27
C TYR A 4 5.30 -79.39 6.11
N GLY A 5 5.16 -78.17 5.59
CA GLY A 5 6.25 -77.20 5.46
C GLY A 5 6.34 -76.27 6.66
N ASN A 6 7.50 -76.28 7.33
CA ASN A 6 7.96 -75.26 8.27
C ASN A 6 8.29 -73.94 7.55
N ASN A 7 8.05 -72.80 8.21
CA ASN A 7 8.91 -71.63 8.10
C ASN A 7 8.76 -70.70 9.33
N PRO A 8 9.81 -70.49 10.15
CA PRO A 8 9.84 -69.50 11.22
C PRO A 8 10.67 -68.28 10.80
N SER A 9 10.25 -67.05 11.12
CA SER A 9 11.11 -65.86 10.99
C SER A 9 10.56 -64.63 11.74
N PHE A 10 11.34 -64.20 12.75
CA PHE A 10 11.64 -62.82 13.20
C PHE A 10 10.49 -61.85 13.57
N LEU A 11 10.31 -61.52 14.86
CA LEU A 11 11.00 -60.48 15.66
C LEU A 11 10.70 -59.04 15.22
N ILE A 12 9.97 -58.27 16.05
CA ILE A 12 10.43 -57.03 16.74
C ILE A 12 9.22 -56.29 17.32
N SER A 13 9.24 -56.13 18.64
CA SER A 13 8.42 -55.18 19.41
C SER A 13 8.90 -53.76 19.12
N LEU A 14 8.00 -52.85 18.75
CA LEU A 14 8.29 -51.42 18.72
C LEU A 14 7.28 -50.67 19.59
N PHE A 15 7.75 -50.21 20.75
CA PHE A 15 7.11 -49.24 21.61
C PHE A 15 6.96 -47.91 20.84
N ALA A 16 5.72 -47.47 20.60
CA ALA A 16 5.46 -46.11 20.12
C ALA A 16 5.51 -45.14 21.32
N PHE A 17 6.65 -44.47 21.51
CA PHE A 17 6.73 -43.27 22.33
C PHE A 17 6.07 -42.11 21.58
N PHE A 18 4.89 -41.68 22.02
CA PHE A 18 4.33 -40.40 21.62
C PHE A 18 5.13 -39.28 22.30
N ILE A 19 6.13 -38.76 21.60
CA ILE A 19 6.75 -37.49 21.96
C ILE A 19 5.74 -36.39 21.61
N PHE A 20 5.04 -35.87 22.62
CA PHE A 20 4.35 -34.59 22.51
C PHE A 20 5.40 -33.50 22.32
N SER A 21 5.78 -33.25 21.07
CA SER A 21 6.49 -32.03 20.69
C SER A 21 5.51 -30.89 20.89
N SER A 22 5.62 -30.20 22.03
CA SER A 22 5.03 -28.89 22.23
C SER A 22 5.74 -27.93 21.28
N HIS A 23 5.30 -27.89 20.02
CA HIS A 23 5.60 -26.79 19.14
C HIS A 23 4.91 -25.56 19.73
N THR A 24 5.66 -24.83 20.55
CA THR A 24 5.39 -23.42 20.78
C THR A 24 5.50 -22.77 19.40
N HIS A 25 4.35 -22.66 18.72
CA HIS A 25 4.22 -21.78 17.58
C HIS A 25 4.63 -20.39 18.08
N PHE A 26 5.85 -20.00 17.72
CA PHE A 26 6.26 -18.62 17.74
C PHE A 26 5.30 -17.92 16.77
N ASP A 27 4.27 -17.27 17.31
CA ASP A 27 3.46 -16.30 16.58
C ASP A 27 4.38 -15.12 16.27
N ILE A 28 5.19 -15.28 15.22
CA ILE A 28 5.87 -14.17 14.56
C ILE A 28 4.74 -13.32 14.00
N CYS A 29 4.60 -12.13 14.58
CA CYS A 29 3.66 -11.11 14.18
C CYS A 29 3.66 -10.95 12.64
N ASN A 30 2.60 -11.43 11.99
CA ASN A 30 2.36 -11.34 10.55
C ASN A 30 1.99 -9.90 10.11
N ALA A 31 2.43 -8.87 10.85
CA ALA A 31 2.15 -7.46 10.57
C ALA A 31 2.93 -6.89 9.38
N CYS A 32 3.57 -7.74 8.56
CA CYS A 32 4.36 -7.29 7.41
C CYS A 32 3.52 -7.05 6.14
N GLU A 33 2.26 -7.51 6.13
CA GLU A 33 1.31 -7.19 5.05
C GLU A 33 0.22 -6.26 5.56
N SER A 34 0.40 -4.96 5.34
CA SER A 34 -0.65 -3.99 5.63
C SER A 34 -1.86 -4.15 4.70
N GLU A 35 -1.63 -4.56 3.45
CA GLU A 35 -2.67 -4.77 2.43
C GLU A 35 -2.52 -6.17 1.86
N VAL A 36 -3.62 -6.73 1.36
CA VAL A 36 -3.65 -8.06 0.75
C VAL A 36 -2.66 -8.18 -0.42
N GLU A 37 -1.84 -9.23 -0.45
CA GLU A 37 -1.02 -9.59 -1.63
C GLU A 37 -1.74 -10.52 -2.62
N ASP A 38 -2.86 -11.15 -2.21
CA ASP A 38 -3.68 -12.05 -3.06
C ASP A 38 -5.03 -11.41 -3.45
N GLU A 39 -5.30 -11.44 -4.76
CA GLU A 39 -6.40 -10.76 -5.44
C GLU A 39 -7.64 -11.63 -5.67
N THR A 40 -7.52 -12.94 -5.48
CA THR A 40 -8.65 -13.87 -5.64
C THR A 40 -9.94 -13.43 -4.92
N PRO A 41 -9.93 -12.66 -3.80
CA PRO A 41 -11.17 -12.39 -3.08
C PRO A 41 -11.86 -11.04 -3.41
N PHE A 42 -11.29 -10.12 -4.22
CA PHE A 42 -11.94 -8.82 -4.48
C PHE A 42 -11.79 -8.28 -5.92
N ALA A 43 -12.55 -7.23 -6.25
CA ALA A 43 -12.47 -6.50 -7.52
C ALA A 43 -12.71 -5.00 -7.30
N TYR A 44 -12.32 -4.16 -8.26
CA TYR A 44 -12.64 -2.71 -8.25
C TYR A 44 -13.94 -2.37 -9.00
N LEU A 45 -14.39 -3.23 -9.91
CA LEU A 45 -15.62 -3.00 -10.66
C LEU A 45 -16.86 -3.28 -9.79
N GLU A 46 -17.68 -2.25 -9.60
CA GLU A 46 -18.98 -2.36 -8.94
C GLU A 46 -19.94 -3.27 -9.71
N GLY A 47 -20.90 -3.89 -9.01
CA GLY A 47 -21.89 -4.79 -9.61
C GLY A 47 -21.41 -6.23 -9.86
N THR A 48 -20.12 -6.52 -9.72
CA THR A 48 -19.55 -7.88 -9.82
C THR A 48 -19.85 -8.78 -8.63
N GLY A 49 -20.43 -8.23 -7.56
CA GLY A 49 -20.56 -8.89 -6.25
C GLY A 49 -19.28 -8.88 -5.42
N ARG A 50 -18.13 -8.51 -6.01
CA ARG A 50 -16.81 -8.40 -5.35
C ARG A 50 -16.22 -6.98 -5.36
N GLY A 51 -17.01 -6.01 -5.83
CA GLY A 51 -16.62 -4.60 -5.92
C GLY A 51 -16.42 -3.90 -4.56
N PRO A 52 -15.91 -2.66 -4.55
CA PRO A 52 -15.58 -1.91 -3.33
C PRO A 52 -16.71 -1.80 -2.31
N SER A 53 -17.96 -1.62 -2.77
CA SER A 53 -19.15 -1.60 -1.90
C SER A 53 -19.42 -2.91 -1.15
N LYS A 54 -18.77 -4.01 -1.57
CA LYS A 54 -18.93 -5.37 -1.03
C LYS A 54 -17.73 -5.89 -0.28
N TRP A 55 -16.56 -5.24 -0.33
CA TRP A 55 -15.33 -5.77 0.26
C TRP A 55 -15.49 -6.24 1.72
N GLY A 56 -16.18 -5.48 2.58
CA GLY A 56 -16.38 -5.88 3.97
C GLY A 56 -17.22 -7.15 4.19
N GLN A 57 -17.93 -7.61 3.15
CA GLN A 57 -18.77 -8.80 3.16
C GLN A 57 -18.03 -10.03 2.61
N LEU A 58 -16.89 -9.84 1.93
CA LEU A 58 -16.14 -10.92 1.25
C LEU A 58 -15.27 -11.72 2.22
N ASN A 59 -14.79 -11.08 3.29
CA ASN A 59 -13.94 -11.72 4.29
C ASN A 59 -14.23 -11.11 5.68
N PRO A 60 -14.41 -11.93 6.74
CA PRO A 60 -14.63 -11.44 8.10
C PRO A 60 -13.53 -10.49 8.63
N LEU A 61 -12.30 -10.58 8.10
CA LEU A 61 -11.18 -9.70 8.45
C LEU A 61 -11.26 -8.32 7.76
N TRP A 62 -12.13 -8.16 6.77
CA TRP A 62 -12.25 -6.92 5.97
C TRP A 62 -13.42 -6.04 6.42
N GLN A 63 -14.02 -6.33 7.56
CA GLN A 63 -15.19 -5.59 8.07
C GLN A 63 -14.98 -4.07 8.18
N ALA A 64 -13.74 -3.62 8.36
CA ALA A 64 -13.42 -2.19 8.37
C ALA A 64 -13.75 -1.51 7.02
N CYS A 65 -13.68 -2.23 5.90
CA CYS A 65 -14.07 -1.70 4.59
C CYS A 65 -15.54 -1.27 4.51
N GLU A 66 -16.42 -1.84 5.34
CA GLU A 66 -17.86 -1.54 5.36
C GLU A 66 -18.27 -0.73 6.60
N LYS A 67 -17.71 -1.06 7.78
CA LYS A 67 -18.11 -0.50 9.07
C LYS A 67 -17.21 0.64 9.55
N GLY A 68 -16.06 0.82 8.92
CA GLY A 68 -15.10 1.87 9.24
C GLY A 68 -15.69 3.27 9.09
N LYS A 69 -15.30 4.20 9.96
CA LYS A 69 -15.77 5.59 9.96
C LYS A 69 -14.71 6.59 9.50
N LEU A 70 -13.46 6.15 9.43
CA LEU A 70 -12.29 6.92 9.03
C LEU A 70 -11.69 6.32 7.74
N GLN A 71 -12.55 5.89 6.81
CA GLN A 71 -12.10 5.26 5.57
C GLN A 71 -11.47 6.25 4.59
N SER A 72 -10.56 5.73 3.76
CA SER A 72 -9.87 6.41 2.67
C SER A 72 -10.19 5.71 1.33
N PRO A 73 -10.07 6.39 0.17
CA PRO A 73 -9.65 7.78 0.00
C PRO A 73 -10.76 8.78 0.35
N ILE A 74 -10.44 10.08 0.41
CA ILE A 74 -11.41 11.16 0.64
C ILE A 74 -11.32 12.24 -0.45
N ASP A 75 -12.34 13.09 -0.50
CA ASP A 75 -12.30 14.34 -1.25
C ASP A 75 -11.65 15.46 -0.43
N PHE A 76 -10.81 16.28 -1.07
CA PHE A 76 -10.23 17.50 -0.54
C PHE A 76 -10.95 18.72 -1.13
N PRO A 77 -11.92 19.31 -0.41
CA PRO A 77 -12.59 20.53 -0.84
C PRO A 77 -11.81 21.77 -0.38
N ASP A 78 -11.72 22.78 -1.24
CA ASP A 78 -10.98 24.02 -0.97
C ASP A 78 -11.41 24.73 0.33
N GLN A 79 -12.67 24.56 0.74
CA GLN A 79 -13.32 25.33 1.81
C GLN A 79 -13.27 24.69 3.21
N ARG A 80 -12.72 23.48 3.40
CA ARG A 80 -12.74 22.78 4.71
C ARG A 80 -11.37 22.42 5.27
N VAL A 81 -10.35 23.15 4.84
CA VAL A 81 -8.97 22.85 5.22
C VAL A 81 -8.53 23.81 6.32
N GLN A 82 -8.16 23.26 7.48
CA GLN A 82 -7.59 24.04 8.56
C GLN A 82 -6.08 24.15 8.33
N VAL A 83 -5.58 25.36 8.09
CA VAL A 83 -4.12 25.58 8.00
C VAL A 83 -3.53 25.43 9.40
N VAL A 84 -2.69 24.41 9.59
CA VAL A 84 -2.06 24.10 10.88
C VAL A 84 -0.56 24.07 10.69
N ARG A 85 0.12 25.08 11.23
CA ARG A 85 1.56 25.29 10.99
C ARG A 85 2.43 24.44 11.90
N ASP A 86 1.92 24.03 13.05
CA ASP A 86 2.55 23.07 13.98
C ASP A 86 2.72 21.66 13.37
N LEU A 87 2.15 21.39 12.19
CA LEU A 87 2.45 20.18 11.42
C LEU A 87 3.94 20.08 11.04
N GLY A 88 4.59 21.22 10.79
CA GLY A 88 5.99 21.31 10.38
C GLY A 88 6.28 20.75 8.98
N GLU A 89 7.51 20.96 8.52
CA GLU A 89 7.98 20.37 7.25
C GLU A 89 7.95 18.84 7.33
N LEU A 90 7.56 18.19 6.23
CA LEU A 90 7.65 16.74 6.11
C LEU A 90 9.12 16.32 6.07
N LYS A 91 9.61 15.81 7.19
CA LYS A 91 10.98 15.32 7.34
C LYS A 91 11.12 13.95 6.69
N ARG A 92 12.02 13.86 5.71
CA ARG A 92 12.36 12.65 4.98
C ARG A 92 13.86 12.42 5.11
N ASP A 93 14.22 11.20 5.46
CA ASP A 93 15.59 10.74 5.66
C ASP A 93 15.70 9.39 4.96
N TYR A 94 15.73 9.43 3.63
CA TYR A 94 15.76 8.25 2.78
C TYR A 94 17.20 7.87 2.40
N ASN A 95 17.40 6.58 2.16
CA ASN A 95 18.67 6.03 1.71
C ASN A 95 18.45 5.15 0.48
N PRO A 96 19.37 5.14 -0.50
CA PRO A 96 19.38 4.13 -1.54
C PRO A 96 19.50 2.73 -0.92
N ALA A 97 18.64 1.82 -1.34
CA ALA A 97 18.58 0.46 -0.81
C ALA A 97 18.15 -0.53 -1.88
N HIS A 98 18.47 -1.82 -1.69
CA HIS A 98 17.98 -2.87 -2.59
C HIS A 98 16.46 -2.94 -2.60
N ALA A 99 15.91 -3.00 -3.81
CA ALA A 99 14.47 -3.06 -4.03
C ALA A 99 14.11 -4.12 -5.07
N THR A 100 12.85 -4.53 -4.98
CA THR A 100 12.19 -5.41 -5.92
C THR A 100 10.98 -4.71 -6.51
N ILE A 101 10.51 -5.21 -7.64
CA ILE A 101 9.24 -4.81 -8.24
C ILE A 101 8.37 -6.05 -8.41
N GLN A 102 7.07 -5.91 -8.18
CA GLN A 102 6.11 -7.00 -8.31
C GLN A 102 4.78 -6.48 -8.84
N ASN A 103 4.15 -7.25 -9.74
CA ASN A 103 2.74 -7.11 -9.99
C ASN A 103 1.98 -7.93 -8.95
N ARG A 104 1.27 -7.28 -8.02
CA ARG A 104 0.39 -7.94 -7.03
C ARG A 104 -0.98 -8.26 -7.62
N GLY A 105 -1.01 -8.30 -8.96
CA GLY A 105 -2.11 -8.19 -9.91
C GLY A 105 -3.03 -6.97 -9.77
N HIS A 106 -3.34 -6.49 -8.56
CA HIS A 106 -4.23 -5.33 -8.41
C HIS A 106 -3.49 -4.00 -8.46
N ASP A 107 -2.17 -4.03 -8.33
CA ASP A 107 -1.26 -2.91 -8.55
C ASP A 107 0.17 -3.39 -8.89
N VAL A 108 0.98 -2.45 -9.36
CA VAL A 108 2.43 -2.61 -9.44
C VAL A 108 3.05 -1.98 -8.21
N THR A 109 3.89 -2.73 -7.49
CA THR A 109 4.58 -2.23 -6.29
C THR A 109 6.09 -2.31 -6.44
N VAL A 110 6.79 -1.33 -5.87
CA VAL A 110 8.23 -1.41 -5.57
C VAL A 110 8.38 -1.62 -4.06
N ARG A 111 9.08 -2.67 -3.64
CA ARG A 111 9.34 -2.98 -2.23
C ARG A 111 10.83 -2.86 -1.94
N TRP A 112 11.20 -2.08 -0.93
CA TRP A 112 12.58 -2.04 -0.45
C TRP A 112 12.80 -3.21 0.52
N LYS A 113 13.86 -4.00 0.28
CA LYS A 113 14.18 -5.20 1.08
C LYS A 113 15.16 -4.89 2.21
N GLU A 114 15.78 -3.72 2.16
CA GLU A 114 16.74 -3.21 3.14
C GLU A 114 16.27 -1.86 3.70
N ASP A 115 17.05 -1.26 4.60
CA ASP A 115 16.71 0.03 5.20
C ASP A 115 16.81 1.17 4.18
N ALA A 116 15.68 1.50 3.56
CA ALA A 116 15.53 2.62 2.63
C ALA A 116 15.32 3.97 3.34
N GLY A 117 15.52 4.02 4.66
CA GLY A 117 15.29 5.18 5.48
C GLY A 117 13.82 5.36 5.89
N LYS A 118 13.42 6.60 6.15
CA LYS A 118 12.21 6.89 6.91
C LYS A 118 11.64 8.29 6.67
N ILE A 119 10.43 8.47 7.18
CA ILE A 119 9.86 9.78 7.46
C ILE A 119 9.69 9.96 8.97
N ILE A 120 9.67 11.21 9.41
CA ILE A 120 9.52 11.55 10.84
C ILE A 120 8.27 12.39 11.02
N ILE A 121 7.29 11.88 11.77
CA ILE A 121 6.04 12.57 12.09
C ILE A 121 5.94 12.70 13.60
N ASN A 122 5.89 13.94 14.12
CA ASN A 122 5.81 14.24 15.55
C ASN A 122 6.89 13.53 16.39
N GLY A 123 8.12 13.43 15.86
CA GLY A 123 9.24 12.76 16.51
C GLY A 123 9.21 11.22 16.45
N ILE A 124 8.22 10.63 15.77
CA ILE A 124 8.12 9.19 15.56
C ILE A 124 8.68 8.85 14.18
N ASP A 125 9.58 7.87 14.15
CA ASP A 125 10.14 7.31 12.92
C ASP A 125 9.15 6.33 12.27
N PHE A 126 8.93 6.49 10.97
CA PHE A 126 8.19 5.55 10.12
C PHE A 126 9.10 5.10 8.98
N LYS A 127 9.56 3.86 9.02
CA LYS A 127 10.46 3.28 8.00
C LYS A 127 9.71 3.09 6.68
N LEU A 128 10.37 3.42 5.58
CA LEU A 128 9.86 3.17 4.23
C LEU A 128 9.81 1.67 3.95
N LEU A 129 8.69 1.19 3.42
CA LEU A 129 8.49 -0.21 3.07
C LEU A 129 8.37 -0.40 1.57
N ARG A 130 7.42 0.31 0.96
CA ARG A 130 7.04 0.11 -0.44
C ARG A 130 6.34 1.33 -1.01
N CYS A 131 6.23 1.37 -2.32
CA CYS A 131 5.31 2.25 -3.01
C CYS A 131 4.52 1.48 -4.08
N HIS A 132 3.35 1.98 -4.45
CA HIS A 132 2.53 1.43 -5.52
C HIS A 132 1.67 2.52 -6.16
N TRP A 133 1.07 2.22 -7.31
CA TRP A 133 0.31 3.18 -8.10
C TRP A 133 -1.14 2.76 -8.29
N HIS A 134 -2.01 3.76 -8.21
CA HIS A 134 -3.42 3.67 -8.59
C HIS A 134 -3.69 4.52 -9.83
N SER A 135 -4.47 4.00 -10.78
CA SER A 135 -5.00 4.75 -11.92
C SER A 135 -6.51 4.53 -12.05
N PRO A 136 -7.35 5.58 -12.07
CA PRO A 136 -7.03 7.00 -11.82
C PRO A 136 -6.54 7.26 -10.38
N SER A 137 -6.34 8.53 -10.00
CA SER A 137 -6.08 8.85 -8.58
C SER A 137 -7.25 8.40 -7.71
N GLU A 138 -6.95 7.98 -6.48
CA GLU A 138 -7.93 7.55 -5.49
C GLU A 138 -8.52 8.75 -4.74
N HIS A 139 -7.67 9.68 -4.32
CA HIS A 139 -8.11 10.95 -3.76
C HIS A 139 -8.66 11.86 -4.87
N THR A 140 -9.63 12.68 -4.48
CA THR A 140 -10.21 13.72 -5.34
C THR A 140 -9.99 15.10 -4.75
N PHE A 141 -10.01 16.10 -5.62
CA PHE A 141 -9.90 17.50 -5.25
C PHE A 141 -11.10 18.24 -5.83
N ASN A 142 -11.99 18.74 -4.97
CA ASN A 142 -13.29 19.28 -5.34
C ASN A 142 -14.07 18.34 -6.29
N GLY A 143 -14.09 17.05 -5.97
CA GLY A 143 -14.77 16.00 -6.75
C GLY A 143 -14.04 15.57 -8.02
N THR A 144 -12.88 16.16 -8.36
CA THR A 144 -12.12 15.84 -9.56
C THR A 144 -11.03 14.81 -9.27
N ARG A 145 -10.96 13.74 -10.09
CA ARG A 145 -9.86 12.76 -10.08
C ARG A 145 -8.73 13.19 -11.02
N TYR A 146 -7.50 12.89 -10.61
CA TYR A 146 -6.31 12.95 -11.44
C TYR A 146 -6.05 11.60 -12.14
N ASN A 147 -5.04 11.55 -13.01
CA ASN A 147 -4.82 10.41 -13.92
C ASN A 147 -4.06 9.24 -13.27
N LEU A 148 -3.29 9.52 -12.22
CA LEU A 148 -2.55 8.54 -11.44
C LEU A 148 -2.35 9.05 -10.02
N GLU A 149 -2.16 8.14 -9.08
CA GLU A 149 -1.70 8.44 -7.72
C GLU A 149 -0.66 7.43 -7.26
N LEU A 150 0.45 7.92 -6.70
CA LEU A 150 1.48 7.11 -6.07
C LEU A 150 1.26 7.13 -4.56
N HIS A 151 1.25 5.96 -3.94
CA HIS A 151 1.28 5.80 -2.50
C HIS A 151 2.66 5.34 -2.05
N VAL A 152 3.23 6.01 -1.06
CA VAL A 152 4.51 5.63 -0.44
C VAL A 152 4.24 5.27 1.02
N ILE A 153 4.43 3.99 1.35
CA ILE A 153 3.92 3.36 2.57
C ILE A 153 5.08 3.19 3.56
N HIS A 154 4.82 3.63 4.79
CA HIS A 154 5.76 3.60 5.89
C HIS A 154 5.12 2.98 7.13
N MET A 155 5.97 2.41 8.00
CA MET A 155 5.53 1.85 9.27
C MET A 155 6.49 2.19 10.40
N SER A 156 5.94 2.56 11.55
CA SER A 156 6.72 2.76 12.77
C SER A 156 7.03 1.44 13.48
N SER A 157 7.96 1.46 14.43
CA SER A 157 8.33 0.28 15.24
C SER A 157 7.18 -0.33 16.05
N ASN A 158 6.10 0.43 16.29
CA ASN A 158 4.89 -0.05 16.97
C ASN A 158 3.73 -0.37 16.01
N GLY A 159 4.00 -0.51 14.71
CA GLY A 159 3.01 -0.95 13.72
C GLY A 159 2.03 0.13 13.25
N LYS A 160 2.27 1.42 13.55
CA LYS A 160 1.45 2.50 12.98
C LYS A 160 1.87 2.76 11.55
N ILE A 161 0.89 3.00 10.69
CA ILE A 161 1.11 3.21 9.26
C ILE A 161 1.02 4.70 8.92
N ALA A 162 1.95 5.17 8.09
CA ALA A 162 1.90 6.48 7.47
C ALA A 162 2.06 6.35 5.95
N VAL A 163 1.18 7.01 5.20
CA VAL A 163 1.20 6.96 3.73
C VAL A 163 1.35 8.37 3.18
N ILE A 164 2.25 8.51 2.20
CA ILE A 164 2.36 9.73 1.40
C ILE A 164 1.69 9.49 0.05
N GLY A 165 0.71 10.32 -0.30
CA GLY A 165 0.04 10.30 -1.60
C GLY A 165 0.56 11.42 -2.51
N ILE A 166 0.82 11.10 -3.78
CA ILE A 166 1.24 12.05 -4.81
C ILE A 166 0.34 11.85 -6.03
N THR A 167 -0.41 12.87 -6.43
CA THR A 167 -1.29 12.81 -7.60
C THR A 167 -0.63 13.34 -8.86
N TYR A 168 -0.99 12.76 -10.02
CA TYR A 168 -0.43 13.12 -11.31
C TYR A 168 -1.50 13.42 -12.35
N LYS A 169 -1.29 14.48 -13.13
CA LYS A 169 -2.01 14.75 -14.37
C LYS A 169 -1.17 14.35 -15.58
N TYR A 170 -1.80 14.15 -16.74
CA TYR A 170 -1.04 13.94 -17.97
C TYR A 170 -0.11 15.11 -18.29
N GLY A 171 1.12 14.81 -18.68
CA GLY A 171 2.15 15.77 -19.03
C GLY A 171 3.48 15.08 -19.36
N PRO A 172 4.62 15.77 -19.16
CA PRO A 172 5.93 15.15 -19.31
C PRO A 172 6.10 13.88 -18.45
N PRO A 173 6.89 12.89 -18.90
CA PRO A 173 7.10 11.65 -18.15
C PRO A 173 7.64 11.88 -16.73
N ASP A 174 7.12 11.12 -15.77
CA ASP A 174 7.66 11.07 -14.42
C ASP A 174 9.05 10.40 -14.43
N PRO A 175 10.11 11.04 -13.93
CA PRO A 175 11.47 10.48 -13.98
C PRO A 175 11.64 9.18 -13.19
N PHE A 176 10.89 8.99 -12.10
CA PHE A 176 10.99 7.77 -11.29
C PHE A 176 10.38 6.58 -12.03
N LEU A 177 9.17 6.72 -12.57
CA LEU A 177 8.55 5.71 -13.44
C LEU A 177 9.39 5.44 -14.71
N ALA A 178 10.06 6.46 -15.26
CA ALA A 178 10.93 6.25 -16.42
C ALA A 178 12.10 5.27 -16.11
N LYS A 179 12.68 5.34 -14.90
CA LYS A 179 13.71 4.39 -14.44
C LYS A 179 13.17 2.96 -14.32
N LEU A 180 11.88 2.81 -13.99
CA LEU A 180 11.23 1.52 -13.79
C LEU A 180 10.63 0.92 -15.07
N SER A 181 10.51 1.69 -16.16
CA SER A 181 9.83 1.32 -17.40
C SER A 181 10.15 -0.10 -17.91
N ARG A 182 11.44 -0.43 -18.08
CA ARG A 182 11.88 -1.77 -18.54
C ARG A 182 11.44 -2.89 -17.60
N HIS A 183 11.39 -2.61 -16.30
CA HIS A 183 10.97 -3.59 -15.31
C HIS A 183 9.46 -3.78 -15.33
N ILE A 184 8.68 -2.68 -15.44
CA ILE A 184 7.22 -2.72 -15.56
C ILE A 184 6.78 -3.47 -16.82
N SER A 185 7.39 -3.21 -17.99
CA SER A 185 7.02 -3.89 -19.24
C SER A 185 7.35 -5.38 -19.29
N SER A 186 8.16 -5.88 -18.36
CA SER A 186 8.55 -7.29 -18.27
C SER A 186 8.20 -7.91 -16.92
N ILE A 187 7.28 -7.28 -16.19
CA ILE A 187 6.87 -7.72 -14.87
C ILE A 187 5.95 -8.94 -15.00
N GLY A 188 6.21 -9.94 -14.17
CA GLY A 188 5.32 -11.08 -14.00
C GLY A 188 4.70 -11.05 -12.60
N LYS A 189 4.07 -12.16 -12.22
CA LYS A 189 3.55 -12.36 -10.86
C LYS A 189 4.66 -12.49 -9.81
N GLU A 190 5.83 -12.97 -10.22
CA GLU A 190 6.98 -13.14 -9.32
C GLU A 190 7.66 -11.81 -9.01
N GLU A 191 8.12 -11.69 -7.76
CA GLU A 191 8.93 -10.56 -7.32
C GLU A 191 10.27 -10.55 -8.08
N LYS A 192 10.60 -9.40 -8.69
CA LYS A 192 11.81 -9.23 -9.51
C LYS A 192 12.76 -8.24 -8.86
N ASP A 193 14.00 -8.64 -8.65
CA ASP A 193 15.08 -7.75 -8.19
C ASP A 193 15.36 -6.66 -9.24
N ILE A 194 15.43 -5.41 -8.79
CA ILE A 194 15.71 -4.23 -9.63
C ILE A 194 16.95 -3.45 -9.16
N GLY A 195 17.75 -4.04 -8.27
CA GLY A 195 18.96 -3.48 -7.70
C GLY A 195 18.69 -2.35 -6.70
N ILE A 196 19.62 -1.42 -6.62
CA ILE A 196 19.54 -0.28 -5.70
C ILE A 196 18.61 0.78 -6.28
N VAL A 197 17.57 1.12 -5.52
CA VAL A 197 16.63 2.20 -5.84
C VAL A 197 16.71 3.28 -4.77
N ASN A 198 16.92 4.52 -5.19
CA ASN A 198 16.93 5.67 -4.28
C ASN A 198 15.51 6.26 -4.14
N PRO A 199 14.88 6.21 -2.94
CA PRO A 199 13.55 6.78 -2.75
C PRO A 199 13.47 8.30 -2.99
N ASP A 200 14.58 9.03 -2.86
CA ASP A 200 14.64 10.47 -3.16
C ASP A 200 14.46 10.79 -4.65
N ASP A 201 14.49 9.78 -5.53
CA ASP A 201 14.09 9.94 -6.92
C ASP A 201 12.60 10.23 -7.07
N ILE A 202 11.76 9.89 -6.08
CA ILE A 202 10.34 10.25 -6.04
C ILE A 202 10.22 11.75 -5.75
N LYS A 203 9.90 12.54 -6.79
CA LYS A 203 9.80 14.00 -6.69
C LYS A 203 8.42 14.43 -6.24
N PHE A 204 8.35 14.96 -5.03
CA PHE A 204 7.10 15.47 -4.44
C PHE A 204 6.70 16.82 -5.04
N GLY A 205 7.67 17.61 -5.52
CA GLY A 205 7.43 18.91 -6.14
C GLY A 205 7.20 20.04 -5.12
N SER A 206 6.42 19.78 -4.08
CA SER A 206 6.04 20.78 -3.07
C SER A 206 6.37 20.36 -1.64
N ARG A 207 6.55 21.38 -0.78
CA ARG A 207 6.59 21.21 0.68
C ARG A 207 5.20 21.34 1.32
N LYS A 208 4.19 21.79 0.57
CA LYS A 208 2.80 21.88 1.02
C LYS A 208 2.14 20.52 0.97
N TYR A 209 1.38 20.20 2.00
CA TYR A 209 0.66 18.93 2.06
C TYR A 209 -0.58 19.01 2.95
N TYR A 210 -1.55 18.17 2.63
CA TYR A 210 -2.69 17.87 3.50
C TYR A 210 -2.36 16.70 4.42
N ARG A 211 -2.87 16.73 5.65
CA ARG A 211 -2.73 15.69 6.66
C ARG A 211 -4.11 15.32 7.20
N TYR A 212 -4.42 14.04 7.21
CA TYR A 212 -5.63 13.52 7.83
C TYR A 212 -5.42 12.09 8.34
N ILE A 213 -6.32 11.62 9.22
CA ILE A 213 -6.35 10.22 9.67
C ILE A 213 -7.37 9.46 8.85
N GLY A 214 -6.92 8.37 8.25
CA GLY A 214 -7.67 7.58 7.30
C GLY A 214 -7.53 6.08 7.50
N SER A 215 -7.69 5.35 6.40
CA SER A 215 -7.49 3.91 6.32
C SER A 215 -6.57 3.55 5.18
N LEU A 216 -6.24 2.27 5.06
CA LEU A 216 -5.79 1.70 3.79
C LEU A 216 -6.93 1.76 2.76
N THR A 217 -6.58 1.89 1.49
CA THR A 217 -7.54 2.02 0.37
C THR A 217 -7.82 0.69 -0.34
N THR A 218 -7.18 -0.38 0.12
CA THR A 218 -7.46 -1.77 -0.26
C THR A 218 -7.82 -2.58 0.99
N PRO A 219 -8.49 -3.74 0.83
CA PRO A 219 -8.71 -4.65 1.96
C PRO A 219 -7.39 -4.98 2.69
N PRO A 220 -7.39 -5.07 4.03
CA PRO A 220 -8.54 -5.09 4.95
C PRO A 220 -9.11 -3.71 5.34
N CYS A 221 -8.68 -2.62 4.69
CA CYS A 221 -9.11 -1.24 4.97
C CYS A 221 -8.88 -0.78 6.42
N THR A 222 -7.77 -1.23 7.02
CA THR A 222 -7.36 -0.89 8.38
C THR A 222 -7.32 0.62 8.59
N GLU A 223 -7.97 1.11 9.64
CA GLU A 223 -8.00 2.54 10.02
C GLU A 223 -6.80 2.96 10.87
N GLY A 224 -6.66 4.26 11.10
CA GLY A 224 -5.56 4.84 11.88
C GLY A 224 -4.32 5.16 11.04
N VAL A 225 -4.44 5.11 9.72
CA VAL A 225 -3.38 5.48 8.78
C VAL A 225 -3.20 6.99 8.79
N ILE A 226 -1.96 7.45 8.97
CA ILE A 226 -1.60 8.86 8.88
C ILE A 226 -1.33 9.19 7.41
N TRP A 227 -2.28 9.86 6.76
CA TRP A 227 -2.15 10.26 5.36
C TRP A 227 -1.49 11.62 5.22
N THR A 228 -0.54 11.72 4.30
CA THR A 228 0.08 12.98 3.86
C THR A 228 -0.08 13.11 2.36
N ILE A 229 -0.99 13.96 1.89
CA ILE A 229 -1.23 14.17 0.46
C ILE A 229 -0.46 15.42 0.02
N VAL A 230 0.52 15.24 -0.85
CA VAL A 230 1.29 16.36 -1.41
C VAL A 230 0.37 17.21 -2.28
N GLU A 231 0.38 18.53 -2.06
CA GLU A 231 -0.57 19.44 -2.71
C GLU A 231 -0.24 19.69 -4.19
N GLU A 232 1.05 19.64 -4.57
CA GLU A 232 1.43 19.78 -5.97
C GLU A 232 1.07 18.55 -6.79
N VAL A 233 0.32 18.79 -7.86
CA VAL A 233 -0.01 17.78 -8.87
C VAL A 233 1.17 17.61 -9.82
N ARG A 234 1.80 16.44 -9.77
CA ARG A 234 2.93 16.06 -10.62
C ARG A 234 2.45 15.70 -12.03
N THR A 235 3.39 15.43 -12.94
CA THR A 235 3.07 15.04 -14.32
C THR A 235 3.52 13.61 -14.60
N VAL A 236 2.74 12.90 -15.40
CA VAL A 236 3.04 11.56 -15.90
C VAL A 236 2.65 11.47 -17.37
N SER A 237 3.38 10.68 -18.16
CA SER A 237 3.01 10.49 -19.57
C SER A 237 1.85 9.50 -19.71
N ARG A 238 1.14 9.55 -20.83
CA ARG A 238 0.05 8.59 -21.11
C ARG A 238 0.58 7.17 -21.22
N GLU A 239 1.75 7.02 -21.80
CA GLU A 239 2.45 5.75 -22.01
C GLU A 239 2.87 5.13 -20.69
N GLN A 240 3.31 5.94 -19.71
CA GLN A 240 3.63 5.45 -18.37
C GLN A 240 2.40 4.96 -17.62
N VAL A 241 1.28 5.70 -17.70
CA VAL A 241 0.01 5.25 -17.12
C VAL A 241 -0.48 3.97 -17.80
N GLN A 242 -0.39 3.90 -19.13
CA GLN A 242 -0.78 2.71 -19.88
C GLN A 242 0.08 1.50 -19.51
N ALA A 243 1.40 1.67 -19.38
CA ALA A 243 2.29 0.58 -18.97
C ALA A 243 1.97 0.02 -17.57
N LEU A 244 1.49 0.86 -16.64
CA LEU A 244 1.01 0.38 -15.33
C LEU A 244 -0.31 -0.38 -15.45
N ARG A 245 -1.23 0.07 -16.31
CA ARG A 245 -2.52 -0.59 -16.55
C ARG A 245 -2.38 -1.92 -17.29
N ASP A 246 -1.45 -2.01 -18.22
CA ASP A 246 -1.17 -3.24 -18.97
C ASP A 246 -0.43 -4.28 -18.10
N ALA A 247 0.18 -3.86 -17.00
CA ALA A 247 0.97 -4.71 -16.12
C ALA A 247 0.13 -5.43 -15.06
N VAL A 248 -1.04 -4.89 -14.71
CA VAL A 248 -1.97 -5.46 -13.72
C VAL A 248 -2.87 -6.53 -14.34
N ASP A 249 -3.59 -7.26 -13.50
CA ASP A 249 -4.51 -8.31 -13.94
C ASP A 249 -5.75 -7.74 -14.62
N ASP A 250 -6.35 -8.54 -15.51
CA ASP A 250 -7.59 -8.19 -16.19
C ASP A 250 -8.68 -7.77 -15.18
N GLY A 251 -9.25 -6.57 -15.39
CA GLY A 251 -10.25 -5.98 -14.49
C GLY A 251 -9.67 -5.12 -13.36
N PHE A 252 -8.34 -4.98 -13.26
CA PHE A 252 -7.65 -4.09 -12.33
C PHE A 252 -6.99 -2.88 -13.01
N GLU A 253 -7.21 -2.67 -14.31
CA GLU A 253 -6.67 -1.53 -15.07
C GLU A 253 -7.18 -0.18 -14.51
N ALA A 254 -8.33 -0.21 -13.83
CA ALA A 254 -8.89 0.89 -13.07
C ALA A 254 -8.98 0.52 -11.58
N ASN A 255 -7.84 0.55 -10.88
CA ASN A 255 -7.69 0.11 -9.50
C ASN A 255 -7.89 1.21 -8.44
N ALA A 256 -8.85 2.12 -8.65
CA ALA A 256 -9.11 3.23 -7.72
C ALA A 256 -10.38 3.00 -6.89
N ARG A 257 -10.26 2.93 -5.55
CA ARG A 257 -11.41 2.86 -4.65
C ARG A 257 -12.26 4.15 -4.79
N PRO A 258 -13.60 4.04 -4.72
CA PRO A 258 -14.48 5.20 -4.59
C PRO A 258 -14.13 6.06 -3.36
N THR A 259 -14.36 7.37 -3.47
CA THR A 259 -14.17 8.28 -2.33
C THR A 259 -15.13 7.94 -1.19
N GLN A 260 -14.60 8.01 0.02
CA GLN A 260 -15.28 7.67 1.25
C GLN A 260 -15.72 8.96 1.96
N GLN A 261 -16.71 8.86 2.84
CA GLN A 261 -17.23 10.02 3.55
C GLN A 261 -16.17 10.62 4.48
N LEU A 262 -16.02 11.95 4.48
CA LEU A 262 -15.09 12.64 5.37
C LEU A 262 -15.41 12.44 6.86
N GLY A 263 -16.67 12.22 7.23
CA GLY A 263 -17.05 11.82 8.59
C GLY A 263 -16.74 12.84 9.69
N GLY A 264 -16.65 14.14 9.34
CA GLY A 264 -16.32 15.21 10.29
C GLY A 264 -14.84 15.28 10.70
N ARG A 265 -13.97 14.44 10.11
CA ARG A 265 -12.53 14.47 10.35
C ARG A 265 -11.93 15.82 9.93
N PRO A 266 -11.02 16.39 10.72
CA PRO A 266 -10.27 17.55 10.27
C PRO A 266 -9.32 17.16 9.14
N ILE A 267 -9.24 18.02 8.13
CA ILE A 267 -8.16 18.02 7.15
C ILE A 267 -7.25 19.19 7.50
N LEU A 268 -6.00 18.86 7.83
CA LEU A 268 -5.00 19.85 8.20
C LEU A 268 -4.14 20.16 6.97
N LEU A 269 -3.78 21.42 6.76
CA LEU A 269 -2.85 21.85 5.70
C LEU A 269 -1.61 22.46 6.29
N TYR A 270 -0.47 21.94 5.87
CA TYR A 270 0.81 22.57 6.07
C TYR A 270 1.14 23.45 4.87
N ASP A 271 1.32 24.75 5.11
CA ASP A 271 1.79 25.73 4.12
C ASP A 271 3.01 26.49 4.69
N PRO A 272 4.21 26.34 4.10
CA PRO A 272 5.41 27.02 4.57
C PRO A 272 5.41 28.53 4.32
N HIS A 273 4.49 29.06 3.50
CA HIS A 273 4.45 30.48 3.13
C HIS A 273 3.50 31.33 3.97
N VAL A 274 2.52 30.73 4.64
CA VAL A 274 1.69 31.47 5.61
C VAL A 274 2.60 31.90 6.77
N LYS A 275 2.50 33.16 7.23
CA LYS A 275 3.23 33.74 8.39
C LYS A 275 2.30 33.82 9.60
N ASP A 276 2.87 33.91 10.81
CA ASP A 276 2.06 33.90 12.04
C ASP A 276 1.28 35.21 12.16
N GLY A 277 -0.04 35.12 12.36
CA GLY A 277 -0.92 36.29 12.56
C GLY A 277 -1.73 36.80 11.35
N SER A 278 -1.72 36.17 10.18
CA SER A 278 -2.69 36.50 9.13
C SER A 278 -3.99 35.74 9.37
N LYS A 279 -4.92 36.40 10.07
CA LYS A 279 -6.34 36.04 10.09
C LYS A 279 -6.94 36.11 8.69
#